data_AF-A0A395HR13-F1
#
_entry.id   AF-A0A395HR13-F1
#
_cell.length_a   1.000
_cell.length_b   1.000
_cell.length_c   1.000
_cell.angle_alpha   90.00
_cell.angle_beta   90.00
_cell.angle_gamma   90.00
#
_symmetry.space_group_name_H-M   'P 1'
#
loop_
_entity.id
_entity.type
_entity.pdbx_description
1 polymer ?
#
loop_
_entity_poly.entity_id
_entity_poly.type
_entity_poly.pdbx_seq_one_letter_code
_entity_poly.pdbx_strand_id
1 'polypeptide(L)'
;MLPPCDPAILESNPQFKHLYEQLTKKFLNPDGSTRANDAQPARKALLEEMKYCRTRDAKNKIKKQTLRRLAFDPDSGLPDDVRERV
;
A
#
# COMPACT_ATOMS: atom_id res chain seq x y z
N MET A 1 -10.82 -3.41 4.09
CA MET A 1 -11.51 -2.11 4.20
C MET A 1 -13.01 -2.29 4.25
N LEU A 2 -13.69 -1.74 5.26
CA LEU A 2 -15.15 -1.59 5.22
C LEU A 2 -15.50 -0.55 4.15
N PRO A 3 -16.42 -0.84 3.22
CA PRO A 3 -16.85 0.13 2.24
C PRO A 3 -17.64 1.26 2.91
N PRO A 4 -17.67 2.47 2.32
CA PRO A 4 -18.56 3.54 2.75
C PRO A 4 -20.02 3.05 2.75
N CYS A 5 -20.75 3.37 3.81
CA CYS A 5 -22.17 3.08 3.90
C CYS A 5 -23.00 4.26 3.38
N ASP A 6 -24.09 3.95 2.69
CA ASP A 6 -25.06 4.94 2.21
C ASP A 6 -25.66 5.71 3.40
N PRO A 7 -25.65 7.06 3.40
CA PRO A 7 -26.26 7.84 4.46
C PRO A 7 -27.73 7.50 4.72
N ALA A 8 -28.52 7.13 3.70
CA ALA A 8 -29.93 6.75 3.88
C ALA A 8 -30.09 5.48 4.73
N ILE A 9 -29.14 4.54 4.64
CA ILE A 9 -29.12 3.31 5.46
C ILE A 9 -28.78 3.64 6.91
N LEU A 10 -27.84 4.58 7.12
CA LEU A 10 -27.46 5.02 8.46
C LEU A 10 -28.59 5.83 9.13
N GLU A 11 -29.33 6.64 8.37
CA GLU A 11 -30.50 7.39 8.85
C GLU A 11 -31.66 6.46 9.22
N SER A 12 -31.97 5.48 8.36
CA SER A 12 -33.07 4.53 8.55
C SER A 12 -32.80 3.48 9.64
N ASN A 13 -31.54 3.24 9.99
CA ASN A 13 -31.14 2.30 11.04
C ASN A 13 -30.12 2.94 12.01
N PRO A 14 -30.58 3.68 13.03
CA PRO A 14 -29.70 4.39 13.96
C PRO A 14 -28.85 3.45 14.84
N GLN A 15 -29.31 2.24 15.11
CA GLN A 15 -28.51 1.23 15.83
C GLN A 15 -27.32 0.77 14.98
N PHE A 16 -27.57 0.48 13.70
CA PHE A 16 -26.51 0.15 12.76
C PHE A 16 -25.55 1.32 12.55
N LYS A 17 -26.06 2.56 12.47
CA LYS A 17 -25.21 3.77 12.41
C LYS A 17 -24.23 3.83 13.57
N HIS A 18 -24.70 3.60 14.80
CA HIS A 18 -23.83 3.57 15.97
C HIS A 18 -22.74 2.50 15.85
N LEU A 19 -23.11 1.29 15.44
CA LEU A 19 -22.15 0.19 15.25
C LEU A 19 -21.12 0.53 14.16
N TYR A 20 -21.57 1.00 13.00
CA TYR A 20 -20.70 1.36 11.88
C TYR A 20 -19.71 2.46 12.28
N GLU A 21 -20.17 3.47 13.00
CA GLU A 21 -19.30 4.53 13.53
C GLU A 21 -18.31 4.00 14.57
N GLN A 22 -18.71 3.11 15.48
CA GLN A 22 -17.78 2.52 16.44
C GLN A 22 -16.71 1.67 15.75
N LEU A 23 -17.10 0.83 14.79
CA LEU A 23 -16.17 0.01 14.03
C LEU A 23 -15.14 0.87 13.29
N THR A 24 -15.59 1.87 12.54
CA THR A 24 -14.71 2.70 11.71
C THR A 24 -13.89 3.71 12.51
N LYS A 25 -14.42 4.26 13.60
CA LYS A 25 -13.74 5.29 14.40
C LYS A 25 -12.92 4.74 15.55
N LYS A 26 -13.28 3.60 16.16
CA LYS A 26 -12.61 3.08 17.35
C LYS A 26 -11.84 1.79 17.09
N PHE A 27 -12.47 0.81 16.44
CA PHE A 27 -11.93 -0.56 16.39
C PHE A 27 -11.05 -0.85 15.19
N LEU A 28 -11.35 -0.27 14.04
CA LEU A 28 -10.68 -0.58 12.78
C LEU A 28 -9.81 0.57 12.28
N ASN A 29 -8.71 0.22 11.64
CA ASN A 29 -7.86 1.11 10.90
C ASN A 29 -8.43 1.41 9.50
N PRO A 30 -7.93 2.48 8.83
CA PRO A 30 -8.28 2.79 7.45
C PRO A 30 -7.84 1.75 6.42
N ASP A 31 -7.20 0.64 6.78
CA ASP A 31 -6.96 -0.50 5.89
C ASP A 31 -7.93 -1.67 6.18
N GLY A 32 -8.70 -1.57 7.26
CA GLY A 32 -9.63 -2.59 7.76
C GLY A 32 -9.01 -3.56 8.76
N SER A 33 -7.76 -3.35 9.16
CA SER A 33 -7.16 -4.09 10.27
C SER A 33 -7.69 -3.61 11.63
N THR A 34 -7.56 -4.43 12.67
CA THR A 34 -8.07 -4.10 14.01
C THR A 34 -7.02 -3.43 14.88
N ARG A 35 -7.38 -2.34 15.57
CA ARG A 35 -6.51 -1.57 16.47
C ARG A 35 -6.17 -2.28 17.78
N ALA A 36 -6.97 -3.26 18.18
CA ALA A 36 -6.78 -4.02 19.42
C ALA A 36 -5.36 -4.61 19.55
N ASN A 37 -4.74 -4.97 18.42
CA ASN A 37 -3.46 -5.64 18.38
C ASN A 37 -2.31 -4.75 17.86
N ASP A 38 -2.56 -3.46 17.58
CA ASP A 38 -1.55 -2.59 16.96
C ASP A 38 -0.35 -2.31 17.87
N ALA A 39 -0.58 -2.34 19.19
CA ALA A 39 0.50 -2.19 20.17
C ALA A 39 1.35 -3.46 20.31
N GLN A 40 0.90 -4.62 19.80
CA GLN A 40 1.62 -5.89 19.97
C GLN A 40 2.97 -5.85 19.25
N PRO A 41 4.10 -6.11 19.95
CA PRO A 41 5.43 -6.05 19.35
C PRO A 41 5.59 -6.95 18.11
N ALA A 42 5.03 -8.15 18.15
CA ALA A 42 5.08 -9.10 17.02
C ALA A 42 4.39 -8.53 15.77
N ARG A 43 3.26 -7.84 15.93
CA ARG A 43 2.57 -7.19 14.80
C ARG A 43 3.38 -6.04 14.23
N LYS A 44 4.00 -5.23 15.09
CA LYS A 44 4.90 -4.14 14.64
C LYS A 44 6.09 -4.69 13.87
N ALA A 45 6.74 -5.74 14.37
CA ALA A 45 7.87 -6.37 13.70
C ALA A 45 7.49 -6.88 12.29
N LEU A 46 6.37 -7.58 12.15
CA LEU A 46 5.85 -8.04 10.85
C LEU A 46 5.56 -6.87 9.90
N LEU A 47 4.98 -5.78 10.39
CA LEU A 47 4.71 -4.60 9.57
C LEU A 47 6.00 -3.95 9.06
N GLU A 48 7.04 -3.86 9.89
CA GLU A 48 8.34 -3.33 9.48
C GLU A 48 9.03 -4.23 8.45
N GLU A 49 9.00 -5.56 8.63
CA GLU A 49 9.51 -6.52 7.65
C GLU A 49 8.79 -6.39 6.30
N MET A 50 7.46 -6.29 6.33
CA MET A 50 6.65 -6.10 5.14
C MET A 50 6.96 -4.78 4.42
N LYS A 51 7.15 -3.68 5.16
CA LYS A 51 7.58 -2.38 4.61
C LYS A 51 8.97 -2.48 3.97
N TYR A 52 9.90 -3.19 4.61
CA TYR A 52 11.23 -3.43 4.10
C TYR A 52 11.17 -4.16 2.75
N CYS A 53 10.45 -5.28 2.68
CA CYS A 53 10.26 -6.06 1.46
C CYS A 53 9.65 -5.22 0.33
N ARG A 54 8.55 -4.49 0.61
CA ARG A 54 7.91 -3.60 -0.38
C ARG A 54 8.86 -2.53 -0.91
N THR A 55 9.63 -1.90 -0.02
CA THR A 55 10.59 -0.85 -0.40
C THR A 55 11.70 -1.42 -1.28
N ARG A 56 12.22 -2.59 -0.92
CA ARG A 56 13.25 -3.30 -1.70
C ARG A 56 12.74 -3.64 -3.10
N ASP A 57 11.53 -4.19 -3.20
CA ASP A 57 10.94 -4.57 -4.47
C ASP A 57 10.64 -3.35 -5.35
N ALA A 58 10.15 -2.26 -4.76
CA ALA A 58 9.95 -0.99 -5.46
C ALA A 58 11.27 -0.42 -6.00
N LYS A 59 12.34 -0.42 -5.20
CA LYS A 59 13.69 -0.01 -5.65
C LYS A 59 14.17 -0.85 -6.82
N ASN A 60 14.00 -2.17 -6.75
CA ASN A 60 14.40 -3.08 -7.83
C ASN A 60 13.58 -2.83 -9.11
N LYS A 61 12.27 -2.59 -8.98
CA LYS A 61 11.41 -2.26 -10.11
C LYS A 61 11.82 -0.94 -10.77
N ILE A 62 12.09 0.09 -9.98
CA ILE A 62 12.58 1.39 -10.47
C ILE A 62 13.90 1.21 -11.22
N LYS A 63 14.90 0.55 -10.62
CA LYS A 63 16.19 0.29 -11.27
C LYS A 63 16.03 -0.42 -12.62
N LYS A 64 15.25 -1.51 -12.66
CA LYS A 64 14.98 -2.25 -13.90
C LYS A 64 14.29 -1.40 -14.95
N GLN A 65 13.30 -0.61 -14.54
CA GLN A 65 12.56 0.26 -15.46
C GLN A 65 13.44 1.39 -16.00
N THR A 66 14.27 2.01 -15.17
CA THR A 66 15.20 3.06 -15.58
C THR A 66 16.27 2.51 -16.52
N LEU A 67 16.88 1.36 -16.19
CA LEU A 67 17.86 0.71 -17.07
C LEU A 67 17.27 0.38 -18.44
N ARG A 68 16.07 -0.20 -18.48
CA ARG A 68 15.36 -0.44 -19.74
C ARG A 68 15.12 0.84 -20.52
N ARG A 69 14.64 1.89 -19.85
CA ARG A 69 14.40 3.19 -20.51
C ARG A 69 15.69 3.73 -21.13
N LEU A 70 16.80 3.75 -20.38
CA LEU A 70 18.07 4.26 -20.87
C LEU A 70 18.61 3.42 -22.04
N ALA A 71 18.55 2.09 -21.96
CA ALA A 71 19.03 1.21 -23.03
C ALA A 71 18.32 1.48 -24.37
N PHE A 72 17.03 1.79 -24.34
CA PHE A 72 16.21 2.04 -25.54
C PHE A 72 16.02 3.54 -25.86
N ASP A 73 16.58 4.44 -25.06
CA ASP A 73 16.46 5.89 -25.28
C ASP A 73 17.58 6.35 -26.23
N PRO A 74 17.26 6.81 -27.46
CA PRO A 74 18.26 7.22 -28.45
C PRO A 74 19.15 8.37 -27.95
N ASP A 75 18.64 9.24 -27.07
CA ASP A 75 19.34 10.41 -26.55
C ASP A 75 20.06 10.15 -25.22
N SER A 76 20.06 8.90 -24.73
CA SER A 76 20.67 8.53 -23.44
C SER A 76 22.19 8.74 -23.36
N GLY A 77 22.84 9.03 -24.50
CA GLY A 77 24.30 9.14 -24.60
C GLY A 77 25.04 7.82 -24.31
N LEU A 78 24.32 6.69 -24.23
CA LEU A 78 24.90 5.38 -24.04
C LEU A 78 25.46 4.85 -25.37
N PRO A 79 26.72 4.37 -25.38
CA PRO A 79 27.30 3.77 -26.57
C PRO A 79 26.61 2.44 -26.91
N ASP A 80 26.52 2.14 -28.20
CA ASP A 80 25.68 1.06 -28.75
C ASP A 80 26.06 -0.33 -28.23
N ASP A 81 27.32 -0.55 -27.87
CA ASP A 81 27.85 -1.79 -27.29
C ASP A 81 27.23 -2.16 -25.93
N VAL A 82 26.71 -1.15 -25.20
CA VAL A 82 26.02 -1.33 -23.93
C VAL A 82 24.52 -1.54 -24.13
N ARG A 83 23.94 -1.05 -25.23
CA ARG A 83 22.50 -1.18 -25.54
C ARG A 83 22.11 -2.62 -25.90
N GLU A 84 22.98 -3.36 -26.57
CA GLU A 84 22.71 -4.75 -26.99
C GLU A 84 22.79 -5.79 -25.85
N ARG A 85 23.28 -5.42 -24.66
CA ARG A 85 23.54 -6.35 -23.54
C ARG A 85 22.49 -6.32 -22.42
N VAL A 86 21.43 -5.50 -22.54
CA VAL A 86 20.37 -5.30 -21.53
C VAL A 86 19.05 -5.91 -21.98
#